data_AF-A0A3F2RDY0-F1
#
_entry.id   AF-A0A3F2RDY0-F1
#
_cell.length_a   1.000
_cell.length_b   1.000
_cell.length_c   1.000
_cell.angle_alpha   90.00
_cell.angle_beta   90.00
_cell.angle_gamma   90.00
#
_symmetry.space_group_name_H-M   'P 1'
#
loop_
_entity.id
_entity.type
_entity.pdbx_description
1 polymer ?
#
loop_
_entity_poly.entity_id
_entity_poly.type
_entity_poly.pdbx_seq_one_letter_code
_entity_poly.pdbx_strand_id
1 'polypeptide(L)'
;MTPEMMKELAENGVTLFIIIYQSIMLPFGLAFGSNDTTVIDILMSCIFATDILVGFNTPYADDVDEAEYIIDRWQIASNYLRGWFLFDLLACLPFDYVLLLINNSKSNLNILGLLKSLLVIMGQNITVYDDSEYFFCVLVMVVGAVLMAVVFGNVAILIANYYESQSSYQKKMEWLFASMNRMKLPYELQNRINAYYQAMWERHGTLDGAVTAFIPELSRNLAYEVELFLRMDMINRAPIFQNCSTKVVQELVMELELQVFMPGDYVVVRGEVGNDMYFVQNGLCEVTKEIEVQNHTKLTMHRKPKMHNQRKDNRPRNLQDQVK
;
A
#
# COMPACT_ATOMS: atom_id res chain seq x y z
N MET A 1 -27.14 4.34 3.44
CA MET A 1 -26.86 5.74 3.84
C MET A 1 -28.19 6.37 4.17
N THR A 2 -28.42 6.71 5.44
CA THR A 2 -29.69 7.32 5.87
C THR A 2 -29.79 8.76 5.34
N PRO A 3 -31.00 9.30 5.15
CA PRO A 3 -31.18 10.69 4.70
C PRO A 3 -30.52 11.71 5.63
N GLU A 4 -30.36 11.38 6.91
CA GLU A 4 -29.65 12.19 7.92
C GLU A 4 -28.14 12.26 7.63
N MET A 5 -27.49 11.13 7.32
CA MET A 5 -26.07 11.10 6.94
C MET A 5 -25.77 11.87 5.65
N MET A 6 -26.69 11.86 4.68
CA MET A 6 -26.53 12.65 3.44
C MET A 6 -26.64 14.15 3.70
N LYS A 7 -27.47 14.56 4.66
CA LYS A 7 -27.62 15.97 5.06
C LYS A 7 -26.36 16.46 5.76
N GLU A 8 -25.83 15.67 6.69
CA GLU A 8 -24.59 15.97 7.40
C GLU A 8 -23.38 16.02 6.47
N LEU A 9 -23.27 15.08 5.51
CA LEU A 9 -22.21 15.10 4.51
C LEU A 9 -22.30 16.34 3.60
N ALA A 10 -23.52 16.75 3.22
CA ALA A 10 -23.72 17.94 2.41
C ALA A 10 -23.38 19.22 3.19
N GLU A 11 -23.77 19.31 4.47
CA GLU A 11 -23.44 20.42 5.36
C GLU A 11 -21.92 20.54 5.56
N ASN A 12 -21.25 19.44 5.91
CA ASN A 12 -19.80 19.39 6.07
C ASN A 12 -19.07 19.72 4.75
N GLY A 13 -19.60 19.28 3.61
CA GLY A 13 -19.07 19.58 2.29
C GLY A 13 -19.17 21.07 1.92
N VAL A 14 -20.29 21.72 2.27
CA VAL A 14 -20.47 23.17 2.07
C VAL A 14 -19.53 23.96 2.97
N THR A 15 -19.42 23.61 4.25
CA THR A 15 -18.50 24.27 5.19
C THR A 15 -17.05 24.12 4.75
N LEU A 16 -16.63 22.93 4.29
CA LEU A 16 -15.29 22.71 3.74
C LEU A 16 -15.01 23.59 2.52
N PHE A 17 -15.96 23.69 1.59
CA PHE A 17 -15.81 24.54 0.41
C PHE A 17 -15.64 26.02 0.78
N ILE A 18 -16.40 26.49 1.78
CA ILE A 18 -16.31 27.86 2.30
C ILE A 18 -14.95 28.09 2.97
N ILE A 19 -14.46 27.17 3.78
CA ILE A 19 -13.13 27.27 4.41
C ILE A 19 -12.04 27.36 3.34
N ILE A 20 -12.11 26.53 2.28
CA ILE A 20 -11.15 26.60 1.16
C ILE A 20 -11.22 27.96 0.48
N TYR A 21 -12.42 28.45 0.16
CA TYR A 21 -12.61 29.77 -0.43
C TYR A 21 -12.00 30.88 0.44
N GLN A 22 -12.30 30.90 1.74
CA GLN A 22 -11.80 31.92 2.66
C GLN A 22 -10.28 31.84 2.84
N SER A 23 -9.72 30.63 2.89
CA SER A 23 -8.27 30.42 3.01
C SER A 23 -7.48 30.96 1.82
N ILE A 24 -8.11 31.13 0.65
CA ILE A 24 -7.50 31.68 -0.57
C ILE A 24 -7.84 33.17 -0.72
N MET A 25 -9.10 33.54 -0.48
CA MET A 25 -9.60 34.89 -0.75
C MET A 25 -9.22 35.90 0.33
N LEU A 26 -9.15 35.52 1.61
CA LEU A 26 -8.70 36.41 2.68
C LEU A 26 -7.25 36.88 2.46
N PRO A 27 -6.27 35.99 2.22
CA PRO A 27 -4.92 36.42 1.87
C PRO A 27 -4.87 37.23 0.57
N PHE A 28 -5.66 36.86 -0.44
CA PHE A 28 -5.75 37.60 -1.71
C PHE A 28 -6.34 39.01 -1.54
N GLY A 29 -7.44 39.16 -0.80
CA GLY A 29 -8.13 40.42 -0.57
C GLY A 29 -7.28 41.38 0.24
N LEU A 30 -6.60 40.86 1.27
CA LEU A 30 -5.53 41.58 1.95
C LEU A 30 -4.49 42.01 0.90
N ALA A 31 -3.89 41.06 0.18
CA ALA A 31 -2.81 41.33 -0.78
C ALA A 31 -3.14 42.40 -1.83
N PHE A 32 -4.23 42.23 -2.57
CA PHE A 32 -4.53 43.00 -3.78
C PHE A 32 -5.49 44.17 -3.53
N GLY A 33 -5.96 44.37 -2.29
CA GLY A 33 -6.82 45.50 -1.93
C GLY A 33 -8.13 45.52 -2.73
N SER A 34 -8.74 44.36 -2.96
CA SER A 34 -9.99 44.26 -3.71
C SER A 34 -11.15 44.82 -2.87
N ASN A 35 -11.80 45.90 -3.35
CA ASN A 35 -12.91 46.54 -2.65
C ASN A 35 -14.27 45.79 -2.79
N ASP A 36 -14.34 44.73 -3.60
CA ASP A 36 -15.61 44.16 -4.05
C ASP A 36 -16.04 42.85 -3.35
N THR A 37 -15.27 42.32 -2.38
CA THR A 37 -15.62 41.06 -1.70
C THR A 37 -16.52 41.25 -0.47
N THR A 38 -16.80 42.48 -0.05
CA THR A 38 -17.52 42.80 1.20
C THR A 38 -18.88 42.08 1.35
N VAL A 39 -19.64 41.95 0.27
CA VAL A 39 -20.94 41.25 0.28
C VAL A 39 -20.74 39.74 0.49
N ILE A 40 -19.71 39.16 -0.13
CA ILE A 40 -19.38 37.74 0.00
C ILE A 40 -18.88 37.46 1.42
N ASP A 41 -18.03 38.34 1.97
CA ASP A 41 -17.47 38.18 3.33
C ASP A 41 -18.58 38.25 4.41
N ILE A 42 -19.55 39.15 4.26
CA ILE A 42 -20.74 39.21 5.13
C ILE A 42 -21.60 37.95 4.98
N LEU A 43 -21.83 37.50 3.75
CA LEU A 43 -22.63 36.29 3.49
C LEU A 43 -21.96 35.05 4.10
N MET A 44 -20.64 34.90 3.97
CA MET A 44 -19.90 33.80 4.59
C MET A 44 -19.93 33.88 6.11
N SER A 45 -19.79 35.08 6.68
CA SER A 45 -19.93 35.29 8.14
C SER A 45 -21.31 34.86 8.65
N CYS A 46 -22.38 35.13 7.90
CA CYS A 46 -23.73 34.67 8.23
C CYS A 46 -23.86 33.13 8.16
N ILE A 47 -23.18 32.48 7.22
CA ILE A 47 -23.18 31.01 7.12
C ILE A 47 -22.45 30.40 8.32
N PHE A 48 -21.26 30.89 8.68
CA PHE A 48 -20.55 30.44 9.89
C PHE A 48 -21.34 30.71 11.17
N ALA A 49 -22.02 31.86 11.28
CA ALA A 49 -22.91 32.14 12.41
C ALA A 49 -24.07 31.12 12.49
N THR A 50 -24.59 30.69 11.34
CA THR A 50 -25.63 29.66 11.26
C THR A 50 -25.07 28.29 11.66
N ASP A 51 -23.84 27.97 11.27
CA ASP A 51 -23.15 26.73 11.63
C ASP A 51 -22.95 26.59 13.14
N ILE A 52 -22.59 27.69 13.82
CA ILE A 52 -22.54 27.74 15.29
C ILE A 52 -23.91 27.42 15.91
N LEU A 53 -24.99 27.99 15.37
CA LEU A 53 -26.35 27.72 15.86
C LEU A 53 -26.77 26.26 15.64
N VAL A 54 -26.33 25.65 14.55
CA VAL A 54 -26.53 24.23 14.28
C VAL A 54 -25.68 23.40 15.25
N GLY A 55 -24.42 23.76 15.50
CA GLY A 55 -23.51 23.09 16.42
C GLY A 55 -24.04 22.98 17.86
N PHE A 56 -24.78 23.97 18.34
CA PHE A 56 -25.50 23.89 19.63
C PHE A 56 -26.64 22.87 19.67
N ASN A 57 -27.09 22.37 18.51
CA ASN A 57 -28.18 21.41 18.37
C ASN A 57 -27.71 20.06 17.78
N THR A 58 -26.44 19.93 17.40
CA THR A 58 -25.89 18.70 16.82
C THR A 58 -25.55 17.69 17.93
N PRO A 59 -26.17 16.49 17.94
CA PRO A 59 -25.79 15.41 18.85
C PRO A 59 -24.34 14.97 18.62
N TYR A 60 -23.64 14.59 19.68
CA TYR A 60 -22.31 14.00 19.58
C TYR A 60 -22.36 12.53 20.03
N ALA A 61 -21.49 11.70 19.45
CA ALA A 61 -21.37 10.30 19.84
C ALA A 61 -20.73 10.18 21.22
N ASP A 62 -21.17 9.19 22.02
CA ASP A 62 -20.57 8.92 23.32
C ASP A 62 -19.16 8.33 23.15
N ASP A 63 -18.24 8.66 24.07
CA ASP A 63 -16.84 8.23 24.03
C ASP A 63 -16.69 6.71 24.28
N VAL A 64 -17.74 6.07 24.82
CA VAL A 64 -17.74 4.65 25.23
C VAL A 64 -18.40 3.75 24.18
N ASP A 65 -19.42 4.24 23.48
CA ASP A 65 -20.12 3.50 22.42
C ASP A 65 -20.45 4.45 21.25
N GLU A 66 -19.67 4.37 20.17
CA GLU A 66 -19.84 5.21 18.97
C GLU A 66 -21.21 5.04 18.30
N ALA A 67 -21.99 4.01 18.68
CA ALA A 67 -23.34 3.78 18.19
C ALA A 67 -24.43 4.56 18.96
N GLU A 68 -24.12 5.12 20.14
CA GLU A 68 -25.06 5.86 20.99
C GLU A 68 -24.81 7.37 20.93
N TYR A 69 -25.83 8.14 20.52
CA TYR A 69 -25.76 9.60 20.40
C TYR A 69 -26.44 10.27 21.59
N ILE A 70 -25.75 11.24 22.20
CA ILE A 70 -26.29 12.03 23.32
C ILE A 70 -27.09 13.20 22.77
N ILE A 71 -28.40 13.22 23.04
CA ILE A 71 -29.36 14.20 22.49
C ILE A 71 -29.65 15.36 23.47
N ASP A 72 -29.19 15.25 24.71
CA ASP A 72 -29.45 16.25 25.75
C ASP A 72 -28.82 17.62 25.41
N ARG A 73 -29.68 18.62 25.15
CA ARG A 73 -29.25 19.97 24.69
C ARG A 73 -28.28 20.69 25.63
N TRP A 74 -28.42 20.51 26.94
CA TRP A 74 -27.51 21.12 27.90
C TRP A 74 -26.13 20.46 27.87
N GLN A 75 -26.09 19.14 27.66
CA GLN A 75 -24.83 18.39 27.55
C GLN A 75 -24.12 18.75 26.24
N ILE A 76 -24.86 18.81 25.12
CA ILE A 76 -24.36 19.27 23.81
C ILE A 76 -23.77 20.68 23.94
N ALA A 77 -24.54 21.63 24.49
CA ALA A 77 -24.09 23.01 24.63
C ALA A 77 -22.86 23.14 25.54
N SER A 78 -22.82 22.42 26.68
CA SER A 78 -21.67 22.48 27.58
C SER A 78 -20.42 21.87 26.96
N ASN A 79 -20.55 20.78 26.20
CA ASN A 79 -19.44 20.15 25.51
C ASN A 79 -18.89 21.06 24.40
N TYR A 80 -19.79 21.61 23.57
CA TYR A 80 -19.43 22.52 22.50
C TYR A 80 -18.77 23.82 23.01
N LEU A 81 -19.30 24.42 24.09
CA LEU A 81 -18.71 25.60 24.75
C LEU A 81 -17.33 25.35 25.33
N ARG A 82 -17.03 24.11 25.75
CA ARG A 82 -15.73 23.74 26.34
C ARG A 82 -14.66 23.45 25.28
N GLY A 83 -15.06 23.05 24.08
CA GLY A 83 -14.17 22.71 22.97
C GLY A 83 -14.12 23.79 21.89
N TRP A 84 -14.96 23.63 20.87
CA TRP A 84 -14.81 24.29 19.57
C TRP A 84 -15.44 25.68 19.48
N PHE A 85 -16.41 26.01 20.35
CA PHE A 85 -17.15 27.28 20.28
C PHE A 85 -16.26 28.52 20.19
N LEU A 86 -15.16 28.58 20.94
CA LEU A 86 -14.25 29.73 20.91
C LEU A 86 -13.61 29.92 19.52
N PHE A 87 -13.21 28.81 18.88
CA PHE A 87 -12.60 28.86 17.55
C PHE A 87 -13.61 29.23 16.48
N ASP A 88 -14.83 28.71 16.55
CA ASP A 88 -15.90 29.04 15.60
C ASP A 88 -16.39 30.49 15.77
N LEU A 89 -16.49 30.97 17.01
CA LEU A 89 -16.80 32.36 17.31
C LEU A 89 -15.76 33.32 16.75
N LEU A 90 -14.48 32.99 16.91
CA LEU A 90 -13.38 33.79 16.34
C LEU A 90 -13.43 33.76 14.81
N ALA A 91 -13.71 32.61 14.19
CA ALA A 91 -13.85 32.50 12.73
C ALA A 91 -15.01 33.33 12.17
N CYS A 92 -16.07 33.54 12.96
CA CYS A 92 -17.22 34.38 12.59
C CYS A 92 -16.92 35.89 12.64
N LEU A 93 -15.79 36.32 13.23
CA LEU A 93 -15.51 37.74 13.37
C LEU A 93 -15.03 38.36 12.05
N PRO A 94 -15.64 39.47 11.62
CA PRO A 94 -15.18 40.22 10.45
C PRO A 94 -13.96 41.07 10.84
N PHE A 95 -12.80 40.42 11.00
CA PHE A 95 -11.58 41.02 11.55
C PHE A 95 -11.13 42.27 10.79
N ASP A 96 -11.37 42.35 9.48
CA ASP A 96 -11.03 43.53 8.68
C ASP A 96 -11.81 44.79 9.11
N TYR A 97 -13.07 44.63 9.50
CA TYR A 97 -13.91 45.73 9.99
C TYR A 97 -13.57 46.10 11.44
N VAL A 98 -13.25 45.12 12.28
CA VAL A 98 -12.76 45.35 13.64
C VAL A 98 -11.42 46.10 13.60
N LEU A 99 -10.52 45.73 12.67
CA LEU A 99 -9.24 46.38 12.49
C LEU A 99 -9.38 47.80 11.90
N LEU A 100 -10.35 48.04 11.00
CA LEU A 100 -10.69 49.36 10.48
C LEU A 100 -11.26 50.30 11.56
N LEU A 101 -12.04 49.76 12.51
CA LEU A 101 -12.53 50.51 13.67
C LEU A 101 -11.40 50.92 14.63
N ILE A 102 -10.33 50.13 14.69
CA ILE A 102 -9.17 50.37 15.57
C ILE A 102 -8.11 51.24 14.88
N ASN A 103 -7.98 51.13 13.55
CA ASN A 103 -6.94 51.81 12.77
C ASN A 103 -7.53 52.46 11.51
N ASN A 104 -7.63 53.79 11.49
CA ASN A 104 -8.24 54.58 10.42
C ASN A 104 -7.38 54.72 9.14
N SER A 105 -6.28 53.97 8.98
CA SER A 105 -5.36 54.15 7.85
C SER A 105 -5.25 52.91 6.97
N LYS A 106 -5.67 53.03 5.70
CA LYS A 106 -5.49 52.01 4.65
C LYS A 106 -4.09 52.13 4.04
N SER A 107 -3.07 51.51 4.66
CA SER A 107 -1.75 51.38 4.02
C SER A 107 -1.66 50.07 3.21
N ASN A 108 -1.48 50.19 1.89
CA ASN A 108 -1.31 49.10 0.92
C ASN A 108 0.09 48.43 1.04
N LEU A 109 0.24 47.39 1.86
CA LEU A 109 1.51 46.66 2.04
C LEU A 109 1.43 45.16 1.69
N ASN A 110 0.40 44.75 0.96
CA ASN A 110 -0.15 43.44 1.24
C ASN A 110 0.33 42.32 0.28
N ILE A 111 0.58 42.60 -1.01
CA ILE A 111 1.08 41.56 -1.96
C ILE A 111 2.52 41.14 -1.62
N LEU A 112 3.39 42.13 -1.40
CA LEU A 112 4.79 41.88 -1.08
C LEU A 112 4.93 41.27 0.32
N GLY A 113 4.08 41.65 1.28
CA GLY A 113 4.04 41.05 2.62
C GLY A 113 3.64 39.57 2.59
N LEU A 114 2.68 39.21 1.74
CA LEU A 114 2.21 37.83 1.60
C LEU A 114 3.21 36.93 0.85
N LEU A 115 3.79 37.45 -0.24
CA LEU A 115 4.87 36.75 -0.93
C LEU A 115 6.08 36.61 -0.01
N LYS A 116 6.44 37.65 0.75
CA LYS A 116 7.53 37.56 1.74
C LYS A 116 7.20 36.56 2.83
N SER A 117 6.01 36.55 3.43
CA SER A 117 5.67 35.58 4.48
C SER A 117 5.70 34.13 3.98
N LEU A 118 5.23 33.88 2.75
CA LEU A 118 5.34 32.57 2.10
C LEU A 118 6.80 32.17 1.86
N LEU A 119 7.66 33.10 1.45
CA LEU A 119 9.09 32.87 1.25
C LEU A 119 9.83 32.63 2.60
N VAL A 120 9.40 33.29 3.68
CA VAL A 120 9.91 33.03 5.05
C VAL A 120 9.53 31.62 5.51
N ILE A 121 8.31 31.16 5.25
CA ILE A 121 7.86 29.79 5.58
C ILE A 121 8.73 28.75 4.84
N MET A 122 9.17 29.06 3.62
CA MET A 122 10.10 28.24 2.85
C MET A 122 11.58 28.42 3.24
N GLY A 123 11.89 29.23 4.26
CA GLY A 123 13.24 29.46 4.77
C GLY A 123 14.13 30.32 3.88
N GLN A 124 13.55 31.14 2.99
CA GLN A 124 14.33 32.02 2.11
C GLN A 124 14.74 33.32 2.82
N ASN A 125 15.94 33.82 2.49
CA ASN A 125 16.47 35.05 3.07
C ASN A 125 15.72 36.28 2.57
N ILE A 126 15.16 37.05 3.50
CA ILE A 126 14.50 38.32 3.23
C ILE A 126 15.28 39.42 3.96
N THR A 127 15.43 40.57 3.30
CA THR A 127 16.00 41.75 3.95
C THR A 127 14.98 42.30 4.94
N VAL A 128 15.27 42.14 6.24
CA VAL A 128 14.49 42.66 7.36
C VAL A 128 15.14 43.94 7.85
N TYR A 129 14.33 44.98 8.14
CA TYR A 129 14.86 46.30 8.50
C TYR A 129 14.61 46.68 9.96
N ASP A 130 13.58 46.11 10.60
CA ASP A 130 13.22 46.40 11.99
C ASP A 130 13.43 45.20 12.93
N ASP A 131 13.74 45.48 14.20
CA ASP A 131 14.00 44.43 15.21
C ASP A 131 12.74 43.60 15.51
N SER A 132 11.55 44.23 15.43
CA SER A 132 10.27 43.54 15.62
C SER A 132 9.92 42.60 14.46
N GLU A 133 10.23 43.01 13.23
CA GLU A 133 10.09 42.19 12.03
C GLU A 133 11.04 40.99 12.07
N TYR A 134 12.24 41.16 12.63
CA TYR A 134 13.23 40.08 12.73
C TYR A 134 12.76 38.98 13.67
N PHE A 135 12.25 39.34 14.84
CA PHE A 135 11.69 38.38 15.80
C PHE A 135 10.48 37.62 15.21
N PHE A 136 9.60 38.34 14.50
CA PHE A 136 8.47 37.74 13.81
C PHE A 136 8.91 36.75 12.72
N CYS A 137 9.91 37.12 11.90
CA CYS A 137 10.43 36.23 10.85
C CYS A 137 11.04 34.95 11.43
N VAL A 138 11.78 35.04 12.54
CA VAL A 138 12.36 33.86 13.22
C VAL A 138 11.26 32.90 13.68
N LEU A 139 10.18 33.41 14.29
CA LEU A 139 9.04 32.57 14.69
C LEU A 139 8.37 31.89 13.50
N VAL A 140 8.11 32.64 12.43
CA VAL A 140 7.50 32.11 11.21
C VAL A 140 8.38 31.06 10.52
N MET A 141 9.71 31.24 10.52
CA MET A 141 10.65 30.23 9.98
C MET A 141 10.62 28.93 10.79
N VAL A 142 10.56 29.01 12.13
CA VAL A 142 10.49 27.82 12.98
C VAL A 142 9.19 27.05 12.73
N VAL A 143 8.05 27.74 12.69
CA VAL A 143 6.75 27.12 12.39
C VAL A 143 6.76 26.54 10.96
N GLY A 144 7.29 27.28 9.99
CA GLY A 144 7.41 26.82 8.61
C GLY A 144 8.29 25.57 8.46
N ALA A 145 9.41 25.51 9.17
CA ALA A 145 10.29 24.33 9.17
C ALA A 145 9.58 23.08 9.72
N VAL A 146 8.79 23.22 10.79
CA VAL A 146 7.99 22.12 11.34
C VAL A 146 6.91 21.68 10.34
N LEU A 147 6.20 22.62 9.71
CA LEU A 147 5.21 22.33 8.68
C LEU A 147 5.83 21.57 7.50
N MET A 148 6.97 22.04 6.99
CA MET A 148 7.69 21.37 5.91
C MET A 148 8.17 19.97 6.30
N ALA A 149 8.64 19.77 7.53
CA ALA A 149 9.04 18.45 8.02
C ALA A 149 7.86 17.46 8.03
N VAL A 150 6.66 17.91 8.45
CA VAL A 150 5.44 17.09 8.42
C VAL A 150 5.05 16.73 6.98
N VAL A 151 5.10 17.69 6.06
CA VAL A 151 4.80 17.44 4.64
C VAL A 151 5.75 16.39 4.05
N PHE A 152 7.07 16.55 4.25
CA PHE A 152 8.05 15.56 3.76
C PHE A 152 7.88 14.19 4.43
N GLY A 153 7.55 14.14 5.72
CA GLY A 153 7.25 12.89 6.43
C GLY A 153 6.07 12.15 5.82
N ASN A 154 4.97 12.88 5.55
CA ASN A 154 3.78 12.31 4.92
C ASN A 154 4.05 11.84 3.49
N VAL A 155 4.81 12.60 2.70
CA VAL A 155 5.21 12.20 1.35
C VAL A 155 6.06 10.92 1.39
N ALA A 156 6.98 10.79 2.35
CA ALA A 156 7.79 9.59 2.51
C ALA A 156 6.94 8.35 2.83
N ILE A 157 5.95 8.48 3.73
CA ILE A 157 5.00 7.40 4.04
C ILE A 157 4.17 7.04 2.82
N LEU A 158 3.66 8.04 2.08
CA LEU A 158 2.90 7.81 0.85
C LEU A 158 3.72 7.01 -0.18
N ILE A 159 4.98 7.38 -0.37
CA ILE A 159 5.89 6.68 -1.28
C ILE A 159 6.13 5.24 -0.78
N ALA A 160 6.38 5.04 0.50
CA ALA A 160 6.59 3.72 1.08
C ALA A 160 5.37 2.80 0.87
N ASN A 161 4.16 3.30 1.17
CA ASN A 161 2.90 2.59 1.00
C ASN A 161 2.61 2.29 -0.47
N TYR A 162 2.91 3.23 -1.37
CA TYR A 162 2.73 3.06 -2.82
C TYR A 162 3.57 1.88 -3.35
N TYR A 163 4.80 1.73 -2.86
CA TYR A 163 5.68 0.62 -3.28
C TYR A 163 5.34 -0.72 -2.61
N GLU A 164 4.66 -0.74 -1.46
CA GLU A 164 4.33 -1.98 -0.75
C GLU A 164 3.44 -2.92 -1.60
N SER A 165 2.47 -2.37 -2.33
CA SER A 165 1.52 -3.13 -3.16
C SER A 165 2.15 -3.92 -4.32
N GLN A 166 3.34 -3.54 -4.80
CA GLN A 166 4.05 -4.22 -5.92
C GLN A 166 5.25 -5.06 -5.46
N SER A 167 5.49 -5.13 -4.15
CA SER A 167 6.79 -5.52 -3.62
C SER A 167 6.99 -7.03 -3.48
N SER A 168 5.93 -7.81 -3.23
CA SER A 168 6.10 -9.22 -2.81
C SER A 168 6.75 -10.11 -3.87
N TYR A 169 6.30 -10.02 -5.12
CA TYR A 169 6.91 -10.75 -6.24
C TYR A 169 8.35 -10.27 -6.48
N GLN A 170 8.56 -8.96 -6.50
CA GLN A 170 9.89 -8.36 -6.73
C GLN A 170 10.88 -8.76 -5.63
N LYS A 171 10.49 -8.69 -4.35
CA LYS A 171 11.29 -9.11 -3.19
C LYS A 171 11.66 -10.59 -3.27
N LYS A 172 10.70 -11.48 -3.60
CA LYS A 172 10.96 -12.92 -3.75
C LYS A 172 11.92 -13.18 -4.91
N MET A 173 11.70 -12.52 -6.05
CA MET A 173 12.52 -12.67 -7.24
C MET A 173 13.96 -12.19 -7.01
N GLU A 174 14.15 -11.05 -6.34
CA GLU A 174 15.46 -10.54 -5.95
C GLU A 174 16.20 -11.54 -5.04
N TRP A 175 15.51 -12.06 -4.02
CA TRP A 175 16.05 -13.10 -3.14
C TRP A 175 16.40 -14.39 -3.90
N LEU A 176 15.58 -14.80 -4.87
CA LEU A 176 15.84 -15.96 -5.73
C LEU A 176 17.10 -15.75 -6.56
N PHE A 177 17.24 -14.61 -7.25
CA PHE A 177 18.44 -14.29 -8.04
C PHE A 177 19.70 -14.29 -7.17
N ALA A 178 19.65 -13.68 -5.99
CA ALA A 178 20.78 -13.68 -5.05
C ALA A 178 21.15 -15.10 -4.61
N SER A 179 20.15 -15.96 -4.34
CA SER A 179 20.34 -17.35 -3.94
C SER A 179 20.92 -18.22 -5.07
N MET A 180 20.41 -18.06 -6.29
CA MET A 180 20.90 -18.76 -7.48
C MET A 180 22.36 -18.42 -7.78
N ASN A 181 22.73 -17.14 -7.65
CA ASN A 181 24.11 -16.68 -7.82
C ASN A 181 25.04 -17.24 -6.74
N ARG A 182 24.57 -17.32 -5.49
CA ARG A 182 25.34 -17.91 -4.38
C ARG A 182 25.62 -19.39 -4.61
N MET A 183 24.65 -20.13 -5.15
CA MET A 183 24.80 -21.55 -5.52
C MET A 183 25.58 -21.76 -6.83
N LYS A 184 25.86 -20.69 -7.59
CA LYS A 184 26.51 -20.74 -8.91
C LYS A 184 25.77 -21.66 -9.89
N LEU A 185 24.44 -21.54 -9.94
CA LEU A 185 23.63 -22.33 -10.88
C LEU A 185 23.95 -21.93 -12.33
N PRO A 186 23.93 -22.89 -13.28
CA PRO A 186 24.04 -22.57 -14.70
C PRO A 186 22.92 -21.65 -15.18
N TYR A 187 23.21 -20.75 -16.13
CA TYR A 187 22.24 -19.78 -16.66
C TYR A 187 20.95 -20.42 -17.17
N GLU A 188 21.06 -21.60 -17.81
CA GLU A 188 19.90 -22.35 -18.28
C GLU A 188 18.94 -22.76 -17.15
N LEU A 189 19.48 -23.23 -16.03
CA LEU A 189 18.68 -23.59 -14.86
C LEU A 189 18.09 -22.34 -14.19
N GLN A 190 18.84 -21.24 -14.14
CA GLN A 190 18.32 -19.97 -13.62
C GLN A 190 17.11 -19.47 -14.41
N ASN A 191 17.19 -19.53 -15.75
CA ASN A 191 16.08 -19.15 -16.61
C ASN A 191 14.85 -20.05 -16.41
N ARG A 192 15.06 -21.37 -16.23
CA ARG A 192 13.97 -22.30 -15.92
C ARG A 192 13.31 -21.98 -14.58
N ILE A 193 14.08 -21.66 -13.54
CA ILE A 193 13.56 -21.27 -12.22
C ILE A 193 12.76 -19.96 -12.33
N ASN A 194 13.29 -18.95 -13.03
CA ASN A 194 12.58 -17.69 -13.23
C ASN A 194 11.26 -17.89 -13.98
N ALA A 195 11.27 -18.68 -15.05
CA ALA A 195 10.07 -19.00 -15.82
C ALA A 195 9.03 -19.75 -14.98
N TYR A 196 9.47 -20.64 -14.07
CA TYR A 196 8.59 -21.33 -13.12
C TYR A 196 7.87 -20.35 -12.18
N TYR A 197 8.62 -19.47 -11.50
CA TYR A 197 8.03 -18.50 -10.58
C TYR A 197 7.17 -17.45 -11.29
N GLN A 198 7.54 -17.06 -12.52
CA GLN A 198 6.72 -16.19 -13.34
C GLN A 198 5.39 -16.85 -13.71
N ALA A 199 5.41 -18.10 -14.18
CA ALA A 199 4.20 -18.85 -14.51
C ALA A 199 3.30 -19.09 -13.28
N MET A 200 3.91 -19.35 -12.12
CA MET A 200 3.18 -19.51 -10.86
C MET A 200 2.50 -18.20 -10.43
N TRP A 201 3.18 -17.07 -10.55
CA TRP A 201 2.61 -15.75 -10.24
C TRP A 201 1.50 -15.34 -11.22
N GLU A 202 1.72 -15.48 -12.53
CA GLU A 202 0.74 -15.09 -13.55
C GLU A 202 -0.55 -15.92 -13.50
N ARG A 203 -0.44 -17.22 -13.17
CA ARG A 203 -1.59 -18.14 -13.19
C ARG A 203 -2.29 -18.29 -11.84
N HIS A 204 -1.53 -18.34 -10.77
CA HIS A 204 -2.07 -18.61 -9.43
C HIS A 204 -1.99 -17.41 -8.50
N GLY A 205 -1.23 -16.36 -8.85
CA GLY A 205 -1.07 -15.17 -8.00
C GLY A 205 -0.23 -15.43 -6.75
N THR A 206 0.56 -16.51 -6.73
CA THR A 206 1.24 -16.98 -5.50
C THR A 206 2.72 -17.24 -5.70
N LEU A 207 3.48 -17.17 -4.61
CA LEU A 207 4.94 -17.27 -4.60
C LEU A 207 5.47 -18.50 -3.87
N ASP A 208 4.64 -19.16 -3.07
CA ASP A 208 5.02 -20.30 -2.23
C ASP A 208 4.15 -21.54 -2.51
N GLY A 209 3.45 -21.58 -3.64
CA GLY A 209 2.56 -22.69 -4.03
C GLY A 209 1.22 -22.74 -3.28
N ALA A 210 1.11 -22.08 -2.13
CA ALA A 210 -0.17 -21.85 -1.46
C ALA A 210 -0.98 -20.82 -2.26
N VAL A 211 -2.04 -21.24 -2.95
CA VAL A 211 -2.93 -20.40 -3.79
C VAL A 211 -3.66 -19.31 -2.97
N THR A 212 -3.55 -19.39 -1.65
CA THR A 212 -4.56 -18.87 -0.73
C THR A 212 -3.94 -18.24 0.51
N ALA A 213 -3.08 -17.23 0.31
CA ALA A 213 -2.36 -16.56 1.41
C ALA A 213 -3.28 -16.01 2.53
N PHE A 214 -4.53 -15.66 2.21
CA PHE A 214 -5.53 -15.17 3.17
C PHE A 214 -6.34 -16.28 3.85
N ILE A 215 -6.34 -17.52 3.34
CA ILE A 215 -7.12 -18.62 3.92
C ILE A 215 -6.72 -18.93 5.37
N PRO A 216 -5.43 -18.90 5.76
CA PRO A 216 -5.04 -19.04 7.16
C PRO A 216 -5.61 -17.96 8.11
N GLU A 217 -6.02 -16.80 7.58
CA GLU A 217 -6.64 -15.71 8.38
C GLU A 217 -8.13 -15.94 8.59
N LEU A 218 -8.76 -16.80 7.79
CA LEU A 218 -10.19 -17.10 7.88
C LEU A 218 -10.48 -18.00 9.08
N SER A 219 -11.72 -17.91 9.59
CA SER A 219 -12.22 -18.93 10.50
C SER A 219 -12.17 -20.32 9.84
N ARG A 220 -11.96 -21.37 10.64
CA ARG A 220 -11.82 -22.75 10.15
C ARG A 220 -12.93 -23.18 9.18
N ASN A 221 -14.17 -22.80 9.46
CA ASN A 221 -15.33 -23.16 8.63
C ASN A 221 -15.29 -22.45 7.27
N LEU A 222 -14.92 -21.16 7.26
CA LEU A 222 -14.86 -20.37 6.05
C LEU A 222 -13.65 -20.76 5.18
N ALA A 223 -12.51 -21.06 5.80
CA ALA A 223 -11.34 -21.65 5.12
C ALA A 223 -11.72 -22.95 4.41
N TYR A 224 -12.37 -23.87 5.13
CA TYR A 224 -12.83 -25.15 4.58
C TYR A 224 -13.77 -24.97 3.39
N GLU A 225 -14.74 -24.07 3.49
CA GLU A 225 -15.70 -23.81 2.41
C GLU A 225 -15.02 -23.26 1.14
N VAL A 226 -14.06 -22.35 1.31
CA VAL A 226 -13.27 -21.79 0.20
C VAL A 226 -12.38 -22.87 -0.44
N GLU A 227 -11.67 -23.67 0.35
CA GLU A 227 -10.80 -24.74 -0.18
C GLU A 227 -11.61 -25.80 -0.94
N LEU A 228 -12.77 -26.18 -0.41
CA LEU A 228 -13.70 -27.07 -1.08
C LEU A 228 -14.15 -26.46 -2.41
N PHE A 229 -14.60 -25.20 -2.42
CA PHE A 229 -15.06 -24.52 -3.62
C PHE A 229 -14.01 -24.49 -4.74
N LEU A 230 -12.75 -24.20 -4.39
CA LEU A 230 -11.65 -24.07 -5.37
C LEU A 230 -11.29 -25.40 -6.06
N ARG A 231 -11.51 -26.53 -5.40
CA ARG A 231 -10.99 -27.85 -5.85
C ARG A 231 -12.07 -28.86 -6.21
N MET A 232 -13.31 -28.68 -5.74
CA MET A 232 -14.41 -29.63 -5.92
C MET A 232 -14.72 -29.92 -7.40
N ASP A 233 -14.67 -28.89 -8.27
CA ASP A 233 -14.99 -29.05 -9.69
C ASP A 233 -14.00 -30.00 -10.40
N MET A 234 -12.73 -30.01 -10.00
CA MET A 234 -11.72 -30.89 -10.58
C MET A 234 -12.03 -32.37 -10.28
N ILE A 235 -12.46 -32.69 -9.06
CA ILE A 235 -12.76 -34.07 -8.64
C ILE A 235 -14.10 -34.54 -9.19
N ASN A 236 -15.12 -33.68 -9.26
CA ASN A 236 -16.42 -34.04 -9.83
C ASN A 236 -16.34 -34.40 -11.33
N ARG A 237 -15.37 -33.86 -12.06
CA ARG A 237 -15.12 -34.21 -13.47
C ARG A 237 -14.48 -35.59 -13.64
N ALA A 238 -13.84 -36.13 -12.61
CA ALA A 238 -13.15 -37.42 -12.68
C ALA A 238 -14.16 -38.59 -12.57
N PRO A 239 -14.26 -39.47 -13.59
CA PRO A 239 -15.26 -40.55 -13.61
C PRO A 239 -15.17 -41.53 -12.43
N ILE A 240 -13.97 -41.70 -11.88
CA ILE A 240 -13.69 -42.65 -10.78
C ILE A 240 -14.42 -42.26 -9.47
N PHE A 241 -14.78 -40.99 -9.28
CA PHE A 241 -15.40 -40.50 -8.04
C PHE A 241 -16.90 -40.19 -8.16
N GLN A 242 -17.52 -40.35 -9.34
CA GLN A 242 -18.93 -40.01 -9.56
C GLN A 242 -19.90 -40.81 -8.69
N ASN A 243 -19.53 -42.04 -8.33
CA ASN A 243 -20.35 -42.93 -7.49
C ASN A 243 -19.92 -42.92 -6.00
N CYS A 244 -18.99 -42.05 -5.61
CA CYS A 244 -18.53 -41.95 -4.23
C CYS A 244 -19.47 -41.10 -3.36
N SER A 245 -19.48 -41.37 -2.06
CA SER A 245 -20.20 -40.52 -1.10
C SER A 245 -19.58 -39.11 -1.07
N THR A 246 -20.42 -38.09 -0.90
CA THR A 246 -19.99 -36.69 -0.79
C THR A 246 -18.96 -36.45 0.30
N LYS A 247 -19.03 -37.20 1.42
CA LYS A 247 -18.05 -37.12 2.51
C LYS A 247 -16.65 -37.57 2.09
N VAL A 248 -16.56 -38.65 1.30
CA VAL A 248 -15.27 -39.17 0.81
C VAL A 248 -14.65 -38.18 -0.19
N VAL A 249 -15.47 -37.58 -1.05
CA VAL A 249 -15.01 -36.56 -2.00
C VAL A 249 -14.51 -35.33 -1.24
N GLN A 250 -15.23 -34.89 -0.21
CA GLN A 250 -14.79 -33.79 0.65
C GLN A 250 -13.45 -34.08 1.33
N GLU A 251 -13.31 -35.22 2.01
CA GLU A 251 -12.04 -35.62 2.65
C GLU A 251 -10.89 -35.68 1.64
N LEU A 252 -11.12 -36.24 0.45
CA LEU A 252 -10.12 -36.28 -0.61
C LEU A 252 -9.70 -34.89 -1.08
N VAL A 253 -10.66 -33.97 -1.25
CA VAL A 253 -10.40 -32.60 -1.72
C VAL A 253 -9.52 -31.82 -0.75
N MET A 254 -9.70 -32.04 0.56
CA MET A 254 -8.90 -31.38 1.58
C MET A 254 -7.44 -31.83 1.59
N GLU A 255 -7.15 -33.06 1.15
CA GLU A 255 -5.79 -33.62 1.07
C GLU A 255 -5.06 -33.29 -0.26
N LEU A 256 -5.72 -32.60 -1.20
CA LEU A 256 -5.08 -32.23 -2.46
C LEU A 256 -4.02 -31.14 -2.27
N GLU A 257 -2.86 -31.31 -2.90
CA GLU A 257 -1.81 -30.30 -2.96
C GLU A 257 -1.66 -29.77 -4.39
N LEU A 258 -1.49 -28.45 -4.53
CA LEU A 258 -1.19 -27.86 -5.83
C LEU A 258 0.26 -28.14 -6.20
N GLN A 259 0.48 -28.74 -7.38
CA GLN A 259 1.80 -28.85 -7.99
C GLN A 259 1.79 -28.23 -9.39
N VAL A 260 2.89 -27.55 -9.74
CA VAL A 260 3.08 -26.88 -11.03
C VAL A 260 4.30 -27.49 -11.72
N PHE A 261 4.13 -27.87 -12.99
CA PHE A 261 5.19 -28.45 -13.82
C PHE A 261 5.43 -27.57 -15.04
N MET A 262 6.70 -27.41 -15.44
CA MET A 262 7.07 -26.65 -16.63
C MET A 262 7.02 -27.52 -17.89
N PRO A 263 6.85 -26.92 -19.09
CA PRO A 263 6.94 -27.67 -20.34
C PRO A 263 8.27 -28.42 -20.46
N GLY A 264 8.19 -29.73 -20.72
CA GLY A 264 9.36 -30.62 -20.80
C GLY A 264 9.74 -31.32 -19.49
N ASP A 265 9.06 -31.02 -18.38
CA ASP A 265 9.23 -31.76 -17.13
C ASP A 265 8.50 -33.11 -17.20
N TYR A 266 9.11 -34.16 -16.63
CA TYR A 266 8.48 -35.46 -16.47
C TYR A 266 7.73 -35.51 -15.15
N VAL A 267 6.40 -35.64 -15.21
CA VAL A 267 5.55 -35.76 -14.02
C VAL A 267 5.66 -37.15 -13.39
N VAL A 268 5.66 -38.20 -14.23
CA VAL A 268 5.80 -39.59 -13.80
C VAL A 268 6.80 -40.29 -14.72
N VAL A 269 7.79 -40.95 -14.12
CA VAL A 269 8.84 -41.69 -14.84
C VAL A 269 8.62 -43.19 -14.69
N ARG A 270 8.65 -43.92 -15.81
CA ARG A 270 8.50 -45.38 -15.80
C ARG A 270 9.69 -46.03 -15.07
N GLY A 271 9.37 -46.96 -14.18
CA GLY A 271 10.36 -47.71 -13.39
C GLY A 271 10.62 -47.11 -12.02
N GLU A 272 10.08 -45.93 -11.74
CA GLU A 272 10.02 -45.37 -10.39
C GLU A 272 8.78 -45.87 -9.65
N VAL A 273 8.86 -45.91 -8.32
CA VAL A 273 7.72 -46.30 -7.47
C VAL A 273 6.78 -45.10 -7.36
N GLY A 274 5.54 -45.25 -7.83
CA GLY A 274 4.51 -44.22 -7.71
C GLY A 274 3.83 -44.25 -6.35
N ASN A 275 4.01 -43.21 -5.56
CA ASN A 275 3.32 -43.02 -4.28
C ASN A 275 2.12 -42.07 -4.38
N ASP A 276 2.07 -41.25 -5.43
CA ASP A 276 1.14 -40.14 -5.56
C ASP A 276 0.21 -40.29 -6.77
N MET A 277 -0.99 -39.73 -6.66
CA MET A 277 -1.96 -39.62 -7.75
C MET A 277 -2.13 -38.17 -8.13
N TYR A 278 -2.06 -37.88 -9.44
CA TYR A 278 -2.14 -36.51 -9.97
C TYR A 278 -3.46 -36.27 -10.69
N PHE A 279 -4.02 -35.07 -10.49
CA PHE A 279 -5.18 -34.58 -11.23
C PHE A 279 -4.78 -33.33 -12.03
N VAL A 280 -5.07 -33.33 -13.33
CA VAL A 280 -4.74 -32.20 -14.20
C VAL A 280 -5.87 -31.19 -14.14
N GLN A 281 -5.65 -30.08 -13.44
CA GLN A 281 -6.60 -28.96 -13.42
C GLN A 281 -6.51 -28.11 -14.69
N ASN A 282 -5.28 -27.71 -15.06
CA ASN A 282 -5.00 -26.84 -16.21
C ASN A 282 -3.75 -27.32 -16.93
N GLY A 283 -3.82 -27.43 -18.26
CA GLY A 283 -2.71 -27.84 -19.12
C GLY A 283 -2.94 -29.18 -19.82
N LEU A 284 -1.92 -29.64 -20.51
CA LEU A 284 -1.93 -30.89 -21.26
C LEU A 284 -0.70 -31.71 -20.86
N CYS A 285 -0.91 -33.00 -20.61
CA CYS A 285 0.15 -33.96 -20.35
C CYS A 285 0.16 -35.00 -21.48
N GLU A 286 1.33 -35.27 -22.03
CA GLU A 286 1.52 -36.31 -23.03
C GLU A 286 2.12 -37.55 -22.37
N VAL A 287 1.51 -38.71 -22.64
CA VAL A 287 2.05 -40.00 -22.22
C VAL A 287 2.91 -40.56 -23.36
N THR A 288 4.22 -40.46 -23.21
CA THR A 288 5.17 -41.03 -24.17
C THR A 288 5.30 -42.53 -23.95
N LYS A 289 5.07 -43.32 -25.00
CA LYS A 289 5.37 -44.76 -25.01
C LYS A 289 6.87 -44.95 -25.28
N GLU A 290 7.39 -46.08 -24.81
CA GLU A 290 8.79 -46.49 -24.99
C GLU A 290 9.22 -46.28 -26.45
N ILE A 291 10.14 -45.34 -26.68
CA ILE A 291 10.96 -45.39 -27.89
C ILE A 291 11.94 -46.53 -27.61
N GLU A 292 11.79 -47.65 -28.32
CA GLU A 292 12.88 -48.60 -28.46
C GLU A 292 14.07 -47.82 -29.02
N VAL A 293 14.99 -47.43 -28.14
CA VAL A 293 16.27 -46.88 -28.54
C VAL A 293 16.97 -48.03 -29.26
N GLN A 294 16.89 -48.04 -30.58
CA GLN A 294 17.73 -48.90 -31.41
C GLN A 294 19.17 -48.67 -30.93
N ASN A 295 19.75 -49.76 -30.43
CA ASN A 295 21.12 -49.85 -29.95
C ASN A 295 22.07 -49.13 -30.91
N HIS A 296 22.50 -47.92 -30.59
CA HIS A 296 23.85 -47.39 -30.85
C HIS A 296 24.01 -46.07 -30.10
N THR A 297 24.45 -46.17 -28.85
CA THR A 297 25.65 -45.50 -28.28
C THR A 297 25.47 -45.44 -26.76
N LYS A 298 26.15 -46.34 -26.04
CA LYS A 298 26.35 -46.23 -24.59
C LYS A 298 27.10 -44.93 -24.28
N LEU A 299 26.39 -43.84 -24.03
CA LEU A 299 26.94 -42.74 -23.24
C LEU A 299 26.75 -43.07 -21.77
N THR A 300 27.69 -43.85 -21.26
CA THR A 300 27.83 -44.17 -19.85
C THR A 300 28.20 -42.87 -19.12
N MET A 301 27.23 -42.17 -18.55
CA MET A 301 27.49 -41.10 -17.58
C MET A 301 28.02 -41.74 -16.29
N HIS A 302 29.35 -41.86 -16.25
CA HIS A 302 30.10 -42.38 -15.11
C HIS A 302 29.93 -41.41 -13.93
N ARG A 303 29.04 -41.76 -12.99
CA ARG A 303 28.93 -41.08 -11.68
C ARG A 303 30.23 -41.37 -10.91
N LYS A 304 31.14 -40.39 -10.83
CA LYS A 304 32.39 -40.53 -10.04
C LYS A 304 32.05 -40.81 -8.57
N PRO A 305 32.57 -41.87 -7.95
CA PRO A 305 32.47 -42.06 -6.50
C PRO A 305 33.48 -41.17 -5.76
N LYS A 306 33.10 -40.75 -4.55
CA LYS A 306 33.93 -39.96 -3.61
C LYS A 306 35.28 -40.63 -3.38
N MET A 307 36.37 -39.97 -3.75
CA MET A 307 37.74 -40.41 -3.47
C MET A 307 38.10 -40.07 -2.02
N HIS A 308 38.38 -41.13 -1.24
CA HIS A 308 39.00 -41.09 0.07
C HIS A 308 40.49 -40.77 -0.08
N ASN A 309 40.99 -39.89 0.80
CA ASN A 309 42.38 -39.46 0.88
C ASN A 309 43.35 -40.65 0.99
N GLN A 310 44.32 -40.75 0.07
CA GLN A 310 45.64 -41.31 0.37
C GLN A 310 46.74 -40.48 -0.28
N ARG A 311 47.60 -39.94 0.59
CA ARG A 311 48.89 -39.31 0.26
C ARG A 311 49.82 -40.31 -0.42
N LYS A 312 50.58 -39.87 -1.43
CA LYS A 312 52.02 -40.14 -1.57
C LYS A 312 52.62 -39.34 -2.75
N ASP A 313 53.30 -38.26 -2.37
CA ASP A 313 54.67 -37.91 -2.73
C ASP A 313 55.24 -38.41 -4.07
N ASN A 314 55.55 -37.50 -5.00
CA ASN A 314 56.86 -37.48 -5.68
C ASN A 314 57.08 -36.22 -6.54
N ARG A 315 58.26 -35.63 -6.33
CA ARG A 315 58.83 -34.39 -6.91
C ARG A 315 58.82 -34.32 -8.46
N PRO A 316 58.75 -33.11 -9.05
CA PRO A 316 58.98 -32.90 -10.48
C PRO A 316 60.47 -32.84 -10.82
N ARG A 317 60.86 -33.46 -11.95
CA ARG A 317 62.15 -33.23 -12.62
C ARG A 317 62.04 -31.97 -13.47
N ASN A 318 63.04 -31.10 -13.31
CA ASN A 318 63.32 -29.98 -14.20
C ASN A 318 63.84 -30.44 -15.56
N LEU A 319 63.41 -29.73 -16.61
CA LEU A 319 64.11 -29.43 -17.87
C LEU A 319 63.26 -28.30 -18.50
N GLN A 320 63.59 -27.03 -18.29
CA GLN A 320 64.52 -26.21 -19.10
C GLN A 320 64.40 -26.42 -20.61
N ASP A 321 64.26 -25.28 -21.29
CA ASP A 321 64.50 -25.00 -22.72
C ASP A 321 63.29 -25.35 -23.64
N GLN A 322 62.71 -24.47 -24.47
CA GLN A 322 63.27 -23.41 -25.29
C GLN A 322 62.20 -22.38 -25.74
N VAL A 323 62.59 -21.09 -25.75
CA VAL A 323 62.55 -20.13 -26.88
C VAL A 323 61.20 -20.01 -27.64
N LYS A 324 60.48 -18.89 -27.65
CA LYS A 324 60.88 -17.51 -27.95
C LYS A 324 59.78 -16.52 -27.56
#